data_AF-A0A383A0M4-F1
#
_entry.id   AF-A0A383A0M4-F1
#
_cell.length_a   1.000
_cell.length_b   1.000
_cell.length_c   1.000
_cell.angle_alpha   90.00
_cell.angle_beta   90.00
_cell.angle_gamma   90.00
#
_symmetry.space_group_name_H-M   'P 1'
#
loop_
_entity.id
_entity.type
_entity.pdbx_description
1 polymer ?
#
loop_
_entity_poly.entity_id
_entity_poly.type
_entity_poly.pdbx_seq_one_letter_code
_entity_poly.pdbx_strand_id
1 'polypeptide(L)'
;STNWNRKHCEAIRLNYSRAPFFEIYYPYFESVYRKRWEFLFDLCYETTLYLKKILNITTPTFKSSDLQVEGAKADLILNICQQMKATHYLTGGLARDYLIEEDFSQKGINLEYQEYDHPEYSQRYPGFVPNLSLIDLLFNVGGKSGDVLMCSITK
;
A
#
# COMPACT_ATOMS: atom_id res chain seq x y z
N SER A 1 -22.49 0.34 9.42
CA SER A 1 -22.83 -0.33 8.14
C SER A 1 -22.67 -1.84 8.32
N THR A 2 -23.76 -2.61 8.35
CA THR A 2 -23.76 -4.05 8.73
C THR A 2 -23.35 -5.02 7.61
N ASN A 3 -23.01 -4.55 6.40
CA ASN A 3 -22.71 -5.44 5.27
C ASN A 3 -21.74 -4.83 4.24
N TRP A 4 -20.74 -4.09 4.73
CA TRP A 4 -19.78 -3.39 3.88
C TRP A 4 -18.94 -4.35 3.04
N ASN A 5 -18.54 -5.49 3.62
CA ASN A 5 -17.69 -6.49 2.99
C ASN A 5 -18.35 -7.11 1.75
N ARG A 6 -19.63 -7.50 1.83
CA ARG A 6 -20.37 -8.01 0.68
C ARG A 6 -20.54 -6.95 -0.40
N LYS A 7 -20.92 -5.73 0.00
CA LYS A 7 -21.09 -4.61 -0.96
C LYS A 7 -19.79 -4.31 -1.69
N HIS A 8 -18.66 -4.32 -0.98
CA HIS A 8 -17.36 -4.03 -1.57
C HIS A 8 -16.87 -5.16 -2.48
N CYS A 9 -17.02 -6.43 -2.04
CA CYS A 9 -16.70 -7.59 -2.86
C CYS A 9 -17.51 -7.60 -4.17
N GLU A 10 -18.81 -7.31 -4.08
CA GLU A 10 -19.69 -7.25 -5.24
C GLU A 10 -19.33 -6.10 -6.18
N ALA A 11 -18.98 -4.93 -5.64
CA ALA A 11 -18.50 -3.80 -6.45
C ALA A 11 -17.23 -4.19 -7.24
N ILE A 12 -16.28 -4.88 -6.60
CA ILE A 12 -15.08 -5.38 -7.29
C ILE A 12 -15.47 -6.37 -8.40
N ARG A 13 -16.35 -7.33 -8.09
CA ARG A 13 -16.81 -8.34 -9.07
C ARG A 13 -17.46 -7.70 -10.29
N LEU A 14 -18.39 -6.77 -10.08
CA LEU A 14 -19.13 -6.11 -11.17
C LEU A 14 -18.19 -5.30 -12.07
N ASN A 15 -17.27 -4.54 -11.48
CA ASN A 15 -16.36 -3.68 -12.24
C ASN A 15 -15.19 -4.43 -12.89
N TYR A 16 -14.77 -5.59 -12.35
CA TYR A 16 -13.55 -6.27 -12.83
C TYR A 16 -13.75 -7.67 -13.42
N SER A 17 -14.94 -8.28 -13.33
CA SER A 17 -15.23 -9.62 -13.88
C SER A 17 -14.84 -9.91 -15.34
N ARG A 18 -14.63 -8.90 -16.19
CA ARG A 18 -14.13 -9.07 -17.57
C ARG A 18 -12.74 -8.48 -17.78
N ALA A 19 -12.02 -8.14 -16.72
CA ALA A 19 -10.63 -7.74 -16.80
C ALA A 19 -9.75 -8.98 -17.08
N PRO A 20 -8.67 -8.86 -17.86
CA PRO A 20 -7.92 -10.01 -18.37
C PRO A 20 -7.41 -10.98 -17.31
N PHE A 21 -7.07 -10.49 -16.12
CA PHE A 21 -6.49 -11.29 -15.04
C PHE A 21 -7.42 -11.43 -13.83
N PHE A 22 -8.70 -11.10 -13.96
CA PHE A 22 -9.67 -11.15 -12.87
C PHE A 22 -9.73 -12.52 -12.18
N GLU A 23 -9.88 -13.59 -12.95
CA GLU A 23 -10.02 -14.96 -12.43
C GLU A 23 -8.78 -15.45 -11.67
N ILE A 24 -7.61 -14.85 -11.90
CA ILE A 24 -6.37 -15.20 -11.20
C ILE A 24 -6.37 -14.64 -9.78
N TYR A 25 -6.78 -13.38 -9.61
CA TYR A 25 -6.61 -12.67 -8.34
C TYR A 25 -7.91 -12.55 -7.53
N TYR A 26 -9.07 -12.50 -8.18
CA TYR A 26 -10.35 -12.28 -7.51
C TYR A 26 -10.70 -13.35 -6.47
N PRO A 27 -10.44 -14.67 -6.67
CA PRO A 27 -10.74 -15.67 -5.66
C PRO A 27 -10.08 -15.39 -4.31
N TYR A 28 -8.86 -14.83 -4.29
CA TYR A 28 -8.21 -14.40 -3.06
C TYR A 28 -8.98 -13.25 -2.40
N PHE A 29 -9.28 -12.17 -3.13
CA PHE A 29 -9.98 -11.01 -2.58
C PHE A 29 -11.41 -11.37 -2.12
N GLU A 30 -12.11 -12.24 -2.85
CA GLU A 30 -13.39 -12.77 -2.41
C GLU A 30 -13.27 -13.49 -1.07
N SER A 31 -12.24 -14.34 -0.90
CA SER A 31 -11.98 -15.01 0.38
C SER A 31 -11.71 -14.03 1.52
N VAL A 32 -11.00 -12.92 1.25
CA VAL A 32 -10.74 -11.84 2.22
C VAL A 32 -12.05 -11.18 2.67
N TYR A 33 -12.96 -10.84 1.75
CA TYR A 33 -14.23 -10.20 2.10
C TYR A 33 -15.26 -11.15 2.70
N ARG A 34 -15.10 -12.47 2.56
CA ARG A 34 -15.91 -13.47 3.26
C ARG A 34 -15.55 -13.61 4.73
N LYS A 35 -14.33 -13.24 5.13
CA LYS A 35 -13.90 -13.25 6.54
C LYS A 35 -14.64 -12.18 7.36
N ARG A 36 -14.82 -12.47 8.65
CA ARG A 36 -15.22 -11.46 9.64
C ARG A 36 -13.96 -10.82 10.20
N TRP A 37 -13.81 -9.53 9.95
CA TRP A 37 -12.72 -8.72 10.48
C TRP A 37 -13.18 -7.99 11.75
N GLU A 38 -12.41 -8.10 12.82
CA GLU A 38 -12.64 -7.33 14.04
C GLU A 38 -12.12 -5.90 13.87
N PHE A 39 -10.88 -5.77 13.38
CA PHE A 39 -10.25 -4.48 13.10
C PHE A 39 -9.98 -4.30 11.61
N LEU A 40 -10.10 -3.04 11.14
CA LEU A 40 -9.69 -2.65 9.80
C LEU A 40 -8.19 -2.93 9.56
N PHE A 41 -7.38 -2.77 10.61
CA PHE A 41 -5.95 -3.03 10.55
C PHE A 41 -5.64 -4.47 10.09
N ASP A 42 -6.35 -5.48 10.61
CA ASP A 42 -6.09 -6.88 10.25
C ASP A 42 -6.39 -7.16 8.76
N LEU A 43 -7.48 -6.57 8.24
CA LEU A 43 -7.83 -6.61 6.81
C LEU A 43 -6.71 -5.97 5.97
N CYS A 44 -6.31 -4.75 6.33
CA CYS A 44 -5.28 -4.00 5.60
C CYS A 44 -3.93 -4.73 5.66
N TYR A 45 -3.58 -5.30 6.81
CA TYR A 45 -2.34 -6.04 7.00
C TYR A 45 -2.31 -7.32 6.17
N GLU A 46 -3.39 -8.13 6.20
CA GLU A 46 -3.47 -9.36 5.41
C GLU A 46 -3.36 -9.07 3.89
N THR A 47 -4.12 -8.10 3.41
CA THR A 47 -4.11 -7.71 2.00
C THR A 47 -2.76 -7.12 1.58
N THR A 48 -2.13 -6.29 2.42
CA THR A 48 -0.79 -5.75 2.17
C THR A 48 0.24 -6.86 2.03
N LEU A 49 0.24 -7.87 2.92
CA LEU A 49 1.18 -8.99 2.85
C LEU A 49 0.98 -9.82 1.58
N TYR A 50 -0.27 -10.04 1.16
CA TYR A 50 -0.55 -10.72 -0.11
C TYR A 50 -0.06 -9.91 -1.30
N LEU A 51 -0.35 -8.61 -1.36
CA LEU A 51 0.09 -7.74 -2.45
C LEU A 51 1.62 -7.68 -2.55
N LYS A 52 2.32 -7.60 -1.40
CA LYS A 52 3.78 -7.72 -1.35
C LYS A 52 4.27 -9.03 -1.96
N LYS A 53 3.63 -10.16 -1.62
CA LYS A 53 3.99 -11.48 -2.20
C LYS A 53 3.78 -11.49 -3.71
N ILE A 54 2.65 -10.98 -4.21
CA ILE A 54 2.36 -10.93 -5.65
C ILE A 54 3.35 -10.04 -6.41
N LEU A 55 3.76 -8.92 -5.82
CA LEU A 55 4.75 -8.01 -6.40
C LEU A 55 6.20 -8.43 -6.12
N ASN A 56 6.43 -9.59 -5.49
CA ASN A 56 7.76 -10.08 -5.11
C ASN A 56 8.57 -9.08 -4.23
N ILE A 57 7.87 -8.32 -3.38
CA ILE A 57 8.48 -7.38 -2.43
C ILE A 57 8.93 -8.16 -1.19
N THR A 58 10.24 -8.33 -1.05
CA THR A 58 10.87 -9.11 0.03
C THR A 58 11.24 -8.30 1.27
N THR A 59 11.07 -6.97 1.22
CA THR A 59 11.41 -6.07 2.34
C THR A 59 10.73 -6.52 3.63
N PRO A 60 11.46 -6.67 4.76
CA PRO A 60 10.86 -7.01 6.04
C PRO A 60 9.76 -6.03 6.46
N THR A 61 8.73 -6.53 7.13
CA THR A 61 7.62 -5.70 7.66
C THR A 61 7.43 -6.00 9.13
N PHE A 62 7.32 -4.93 9.91
CA PHE A 62 7.14 -4.97 11.35
C PHE A 62 5.90 -4.14 11.69
N LYS A 63 5.14 -4.56 12.71
CA LYS A 63 4.09 -3.70 13.26
C LYS A 63 4.73 -2.78 14.29
N SER A 64 4.32 -1.52 14.33
CA SER A 64 4.79 -0.60 15.38
C SER A 64 4.44 -1.11 16.78
N SER A 65 3.33 -1.83 16.95
CA SER A 65 2.94 -2.47 18.21
C SER A 65 3.89 -3.56 18.68
N ASP A 66 4.65 -4.16 17.76
CA ASP A 66 5.67 -5.18 18.09
C ASP A 66 6.98 -4.50 18.52
N LEU A 67 7.11 -3.19 18.29
CA LEU A 67 8.23 -2.37 18.73
C LEU A 67 7.88 -1.76 20.09
N GLN A 68 8.77 -1.92 21.08
CA GLN A 68 8.62 -1.31 22.41
C GLN A 68 8.97 0.19 22.35
N VAL A 69 8.16 0.96 21.62
CA VAL A 69 8.39 2.37 21.34
C VAL A 69 7.17 3.18 21.76
N GLU A 70 7.42 4.27 22.48
CA GLU A 70 6.40 5.22 22.92
C GLU A 70 6.47 6.53 22.11
N GLY A 71 5.40 7.32 22.18
CA GLY A 71 5.30 8.62 21.52
C GLY A 71 3.99 8.77 20.76
N ALA A 72 3.82 9.92 20.10
CA ALA A 72 2.68 10.21 19.25
C ALA A 72 3.11 10.99 18.00
N LYS A 73 2.35 10.87 16.90
CA LYS A 73 2.58 11.63 15.66
C LYS A 73 4.05 11.51 15.18
N ALA A 74 4.73 12.62 14.92
CA ALA A 74 6.12 12.67 14.46
C ALA A 74 7.10 12.03 15.45
N ASP A 75 6.90 12.21 16.76
CA ASP A 75 7.79 11.64 17.79
C ASP A 75 7.79 10.11 17.74
N LEU A 76 6.63 9.50 17.51
CA LEU A 76 6.51 8.05 17.37
C LEU A 76 7.33 7.54 16.18
N ILE A 77 7.25 8.23 15.04
CA ILE A 77 8.01 7.89 13.83
C ILE A 77 9.51 7.98 14.11
N LEU A 78 9.94 9.08 14.71
CA LEU A 78 11.35 9.32 15.02
C LEU A 78 11.90 8.25 15.98
N ASN A 79 11.15 7.91 17.03
CA ASN A 79 11.55 6.89 17.99
C ASN A 79 11.60 5.49 17.33
N ILE A 80 10.68 5.19 16.39
CA ILE A 80 10.74 3.96 15.60
C ILE A 80 12.01 3.93 14.74
N CYS A 81 12.34 5.03 14.04
CA CYS A 81 13.57 5.13 13.25
C CYS A 81 14.82 4.89 14.09
N GLN A 82 14.90 5.47 15.29
CA GLN A 82 16.01 5.25 16.22
C GLN A 82 16.10 3.80 16.69
N GLN A 83 14.98 3.20 17.10
CA GLN A 83 14.93 1.80 17.54
C GLN A 83 15.40 0.84 16.43
N MET A 84 15.05 1.14 15.18
CA MET A 84 15.44 0.37 14.01
C MET A 84 16.83 0.75 13.47
N LYS A 85 17.50 1.72 14.09
CA LYS A 85 18.79 2.29 13.63
C LYS A 85 18.76 2.74 12.17
N ALA A 86 17.63 3.32 11.76
CA ALA A 86 17.44 3.83 10.41
C ALA A 86 18.33 5.05 10.17
N THR A 87 18.86 5.18 8.97
CA THR A 87 19.57 6.38 8.49
C THR A 87 18.69 7.26 7.61
N HIS A 88 17.59 6.71 7.11
CA HIS A 88 16.66 7.38 6.21
C HIS A 88 15.22 7.06 6.62
N TYR A 89 14.34 8.03 6.50
CA TYR A 89 12.90 7.85 6.61
C TYR A 89 12.25 8.31 5.30
N LEU A 90 11.73 7.36 4.54
CA LEU A 90 11.01 7.61 3.29
C LEU A 90 9.51 7.75 3.57
N THR A 91 8.90 8.84 3.12
CA THR A 91 7.49 9.14 3.34
C THR A 91 6.82 9.74 2.09
N GLY A 92 5.49 9.73 2.02
CA GLY A 92 4.75 10.35 0.91
C GLY A 92 4.70 11.88 1.04
N GLY A 93 4.51 12.58 -0.08
CA GLY A 93 4.49 14.06 -0.12
C GLY A 93 3.46 14.74 0.80
N LEU A 94 2.37 14.05 1.17
CA LEU A 94 1.37 14.55 2.12
C LEU A 94 1.90 14.67 3.57
N ALA A 95 3.05 14.09 3.87
CA ALA A 95 3.65 14.15 5.21
C ALA A 95 4.45 15.43 5.48
N ARG A 96 4.64 16.29 4.47
CA ARG A 96 5.36 17.57 4.60
C ARG A 96 4.75 18.49 5.65
N ASP A 97 3.44 18.40 5.89
CA ASP A 97 2.74 19.32 6.80
C ASP A 97 3.00 19.06 8.30
N TYR A 98 3.55 17.91 8.67
CA TYR A 98 3.74 17.53 10.09
C TYR A 98 5.09 16.92 10.44
N LEU A 99 5.97 16.68 9.47
CA LEU A 99 7.34 16.21 9.71
C LEU A 99 8.30 17.38 9.58
N ILE A 100 8.99 17.70 10.68
CA ILE A 100 9.98 18.79 10.75
C ILE A 100 11.35 18.19 10.43
N GLU A 101 11.95 18.59 9.32
CA GLU A 101 13.22 18.02 8.82
C GLU A 101 14.37 18.17 9.83
N GLU A 102 14.38 19.28 10.57
CA GLU A 102 15.36 19.54 11.63
C GLU A 102 15.32 18.47 12.73
N ASP A 103 14.14 17.97 13.11
CA ASP A 103 14.00 16.97 14.17
C ASP A 103 14.60 15.62 13.77
N PHE A 104 14.52 15.27 12.47
CA PHE A 104 15.10 14.05 11.92
C PHE A 104 16.61 14.18 11.76
N SER A 105 17.07 15.28 11.17
CA SER A 105 18.49 15.52 10.91
C SER A 105 19.33 15.61 12.19
N GLN A 106 18.80 16.20 13.28
CA GLN A 106 19.45 16.22 14.60
C GLN A 106 19.71 14.81 15.17
N LYS A 107 18.91 13.83 14.76
CA LYS A 107 19.07 12.42 15.15
C LYS A 107 19.82 11.59 14.11
N GLY A 108 20.42 12.23 13.09
CA GLY A 108 21.17 11.58 12.03
C GLY A 108 20.29 10.78 11.06
N ILE A 109 19.02 11.16 10.91
CA ILE A 109 18.07 10.52 10.00
C ILE A 109 17.76 11.50 8.87
N ASN A 110 17.99 11.07 7.63
CA ASN A 110 17.62 11.84 6.46
C ASN A 110 16.13 11.64 6.15
N LEU A 111 15.39 12.73 6.00
CA LEU A 111 13.99 12.70 5.61
C LEU A 111 13.90 12.72 4.08
N GLU A 112 13.36 11.67 3.48
CA GLU A 112 13.16 11.56 2.04
C GLU A 112 11.67 11.53 1.71
N TYR A 113 11.30 12.24 0.65
CA TYR A 113 9.93 12.25 0.15
C TYR A 113 9.85 11.43 -1.13
N GLN A 114 8.93 10.48 -1.15
CA GLN A 114 8.65 9.68 -2.31
C GLN A 114 7.97 10.55 -3.37
N GLU A 115 8.63 10.65 -4.52
CA GLU A 115 8.10 11.24 -5.75
C GLU A 115 8.01 10.15 -6.81
N TYR A 116 6.88 10.08 -7.48
CA TYR A 116 6.66 9.14 -8.57
C TYR A 116 5.64 9.73 -9.54
N ASP A 117 5.83 9.44 -10.81
CA ASP A 117 4.80 9.64 -11.80
C ASP A 117 3.83 8.46 -11.74
N HIS A 118 2.53 8.73 -11.69
CA HIS A 118 1.56 7.63 -11.64
C HIS A 118 1.63 6.84 -12.95
N PRO A 119 1.91 5.52 -12.92
CA PRO A 119 2.10 4.77 -14.15
C PRO A 119 0.79 4.65 -14.91
N GLU A 120 0.86 4.82 -16.23
CA GLU A 120 -0.27 4.56 -17.12
C GLU A 120 -0.24 3.12 -17.64
N TYR A 121 -1.42 2.51 -17.72
CA TYR A 121 -1.61 1.16 -18.23
C TYR A 121 -3.02 1.01 -18.80
N SER A 122 -3.20 0.00 -19.65
CA SER A 122 -4.50 -0.28 -20.24
C SER A 122 -5.49 -0.77 -19.19
N GLN A 123 -6.47 0.05 -18.84
CA GLN A 123 -7.60 -0.31 -17.98
C GLN A 123 -8.73 -0.95 -18.80
N ARG A 124 -9.62 -1.67 -18.11
CA ARG A 124 -10.78 -2.34 -18.72
C ARG A 124 -11.72 -1.39 -19.47
N TYR A 125 -11.91 -0.19 -18.95
CA TYR A 125 -12.81 0.82 -19.52
C TYR A 125 -12.02 1.81 -20.39
N PRO A 126 -12.64 2.41 -21.42
CA PRO A 126 -11.97 3.42 -22.24
C PRO A 126 -11.45 4.60 -21.42
N GLY A 127 -10.28 5.10 -21.83
CA GLY A 127 -9.57 6.16 -21.11
C GLY A 127 -8.68 5.59 -19.99
N PHE A 128 -8.14 6.50 -19.19
CA PHE A 128 -7.31 6.16 -18.04
C PHE A 128 -7.74 6.97 -16.83
N VAL A 129 -7.93 6.28 -15.70
CA VAL A 129 -8.21 6.89 -14.41
C VAL A 129 -7.00 6.67 -13.49
N PRO A 130 -6.23 7.71 -13.17
CA PRO A 130 -5.08 7.60 -12.27
C PRO A 130 -5.52 7.42 -10.80
N ASN A 131 -4.58 7.03 -9.95
CA ASN A 131 -4.71 6.90 -8.50
C ASN A 131 -5.75 5.87 -8.03
N LEU A 132 -5.98 4.83 -8.85
CA LEU A 132 -6.78 3.68 -8.45
C LEU A 132 -5.98 2.72 -7.56
N SER A 133 -6.70 1.88 -6.83
CA SER A 133 -6.11 0.85 -5.98
C SER A 133 -5.26 -0.14 -6.79
N LEU A 134 -4.23 -0.71 -6.16
CA LEU A 134 -3.36 -1.72 -6.78
C LEU A 134 -4.11 -2.93 -7.38
N ILE A 135 -5.32 -3.25 -6.89
CA ILE A 135 -6.13 -4.32 -7.48
C ILE A 135 -6.59 -4.00 -8.91
N ASP A 136 -6.78 -2.72 -9.27
CA ASP A 136 -7.06 -2.30 -10.65
C ASP A 136 -5.90 -2.69 -11.56
N LEU A 137 -4.68 -2.32 -11.17
CA LEU A 137 -3.46 -2.70 -11.89
C LEU A 137 -3.34 -4.23 -12.01
N LEU A 138 -3.54 -4.98 -10.92
CA LEU A 138 -3.46 -6.43 -10.95
C LEU A 138 -4.49 -7.08 -11.89
N PHE A 139 -5.75 -6.63 -11.86
CA PHE A 139 -6.78 -7.22 -12.70
C PHE A 139 -6.59 -6.90 -14.19
N ASN A 140 -5.97 -5.77 -14.52
CA ASN A 140 -5.74 -5.35 -15.89
C ASN A 140 -4.40 -5.83 -16.48
N VAL A 141 -3.33 -5.86 -15.68
CA VAL A 141 -1.95 -6.09 -16.14
C VAL A 141 -1.34 -7.39 -15.59
N GLY A 142 -1.89 -7.92 -14.49
CA GLY A 142 -1.51 -9.19 -13.91
C GLY A 142 -0.04 -9.27 -13.49
N GLY A 143 0.66 -10.34 -13.89
CA GLY A 143 2.03 -10.61 -13.44
C GLY A 143 3.06 -9.51 -13.77
N LYS A 144 2.76 -8.64 -14.75
CA LYS A 144 3.61 -7.50 -15.12
C LYS A 144 3.39 -6.24 -14.28
N SER A 145 2.52 -6.30 -13.27
CA SER A 145 2.20 -5.13 -12.43
C SER A 145 3.43 -4.55 -11.73
N GLY A 146 4.39 -5.40 -11.33
CA GLY A 146 5.67 -4.94 -10.78
C GLY A 146 6.46 -4.11 -11.77
N ASP A 147 6.57 -4.56 -13.03
CA ASP A 147 7.29 -3.84 -14.09
C ASP A 147 6.68 -2.45 -14.33
N VAL A 148 5.34 -2.37 -14.36
CA VAL A 148 4.60 -1.10 -14.54
C VAL A 148 4.90 -0.12 -13.40
N LEU A 149 4.93 -0.59 -12.15
CA LEU A 149 5.28 0.26 -11.01
C LEU A 149 6.74 0.72 -11.06
N MET A 150 7.67 -0.13 -11.49
CA MET A 150 9.09 0.22 -11.54
C MET A 150 9.41 1.24 -12.64
N CYS A 151 8.64 1.29 -13.73
CA CYS A 151 8.76 2.34 -14.75
C CYS A 151 8.36 3.74 -14.26
N SER A 152 7.68 3.82 -13.12
CA SER A 152 7.05 5.03 -12.59
C SER A 152 7.90 5.74 -11.52
N ILE A 153 9.00 5.12 -11.09
CA ILE A 153 9.89 5.66 -10.07
C ILE A 153 10.83 6.68 -10.72
N THR A 154 10.55 7.95 -10.50
CA THR A 154 11.49 9.05 -10.73
C THR A 154 12.53 9.06 -9.62
N LYS A 155 13.81 9.12 -9.99
CA LYS A 155 14.92 9.26 -9.03
C LYS A 155 14.92 10.62 -8.36
#